data_AF-A0A5S5BWS8-F1
#
_entry.id   AF-A0A5S5BWS8-F1
#
_cell.length_a   1.000
_cell.length_b   1.000
_cell.length_c   1.000
_cell.angle_alpha   90.00
_cell.angle_beta   90.00
_cell.angle_gamma   90.00
#
_symmetry.space_group_name_H-M   'P 1'
#
loop_
_entity.id
_entity.type
_entity.pdbx_description
1 polymer ?
#
loop_
_entity_poly.entity_id
_entity_poly.type
_entity_poly.pdbx_seq_one_letter_code
_entity_poly.pdbx_strand_id
1 'polypeptide(L)'
;MTKYRRYLVRGLGVLLAAMFLMRAAGQEARLTSDEIQALRAVYPLYTNDPPHALVGNMPFRVAVALDAGTFAEVEIINARRTPSVYGYDAIVHWHIRGPRLPERVELFSIEYGWEPPLKPGMRIIAVLLESNAKRLAGQYPIVWHLAYYVTDDGYVLSTRDDDFSAAMNGRRAGRLVDEIRRIPPKP
;
A
#
# COMPACT_ATOMS: atom_id res chain seq x y z
N MET A 1 -50.38 -15.61 0.90
CA MET A 1 -48.94 -15.70 1.27
C MET A 1 -48.22 -14.34 1.16
N THR A 2 -48.79 -13.25 1.70
CA THR A 2 -48.34 -11.88 1.39
C THR A 2 -47.82 -11.09 2.60
N LYS A 3 -47.95 -11.63 3.82
CA LYS A 3 -47.53 -10.96 5.07
C LYS A 3 -46.06 -11.19 5.44
N TYR A 4 -45.48 -12.36 5.12
CA TYR A 4 -44.07 -12.68 5.48
C TYR A 4 -43.02 -11.88 4.69
N ARG A 5 -43.34 -11.43 3.47
CA ARG A 5 -42.40 -10.69 2.60
C ARG A 5 -42.11 -9.27 3.10
N ARG A 6 -43.02 -8.66 3.89
CA ARG A 6 -42.82 -7.30 4.44
C ARG A 6 -41.94 -7.28 5.69
N TYR A 7 -41.89 -8.37 6.47
CA TYR A 7 -41.04 -8.45 7.66
C TYR A 7 -39.57 -8.72 7.29
N LEU A 8 -39.30 -9.52 6.25
CA LEU A 8 -37.94 -9.79 5.79
C LEU A 8 -37.23 -8.53 5.27
N VAL A 9 -37.95 -7.69 4.50
CA VAL A 9 -37.38 -6.45 3.93
C VAL A 9 -37.15 -5.38 4.99
N ARG A 10 -37.99 -5.32 6.02
CA ARG A 10 -37.82 -4.41 7.17
C ARG A 10 -36.69 -4.87 8.11
N GLY A 11 -36.53 -6.18 8.34
CA GLY A 11 -35.43 -6.73 9.13
C GLY A 11 -34.06 -6.51 8.47
N LEU A 12 -33.98 -6.69 7.14
CA LEU A 12 -32.75 -6.46 6.37
C LEU A 12 -32.36 -4.97 6.33
N GLY A 13 -33.34 -4.07 6.21
CA GLY A 13 -33.10 -2.62 6.24
C GLY A 13 -32.58 -2.11 7.59
N VAL A 14 -33.06 -2.68 8.71
CA VAL A 14 -32.56 -2.34 10.05
C VAL A 14 -31.16 -2.90 10.29
N LEU A 15 -30.84 -4.09 9.77
CA LEU A 15 -29.50 -4.67 9.82
C LEU A 15 -28.47 -3.87 9.01
N LEU A 16 -28.83 -3.46 7.79
CA LEU A 16 -27.96 -2.61 6.95
C LEU A 16 -27.77 -1.21 7.56
N ALA A 17 -28.82 -0.62 8.14
CA ALA A 17 -28.73 0.66 8.84
C ALA A 17 -27.89 0.55 10.13
N ALA A 18 -27.98 -0.56 10.87
CA ALA A 18 -27.14 -0.83 12.02
C ALA A 18 -25.66 -1.03 11.64
N MET A 19 -25.36 -1.73 10.53
CA MET A 19 -23.99 -1.83 10.01
C MET A 19 -23.44 -0.47 9.55
N PHE A 20 -24.29 0.39 8.96
CA PHE A 20 -23.90 1.76 8.57
C PHE A 20 -23.66 2.67 9.79
N LEU A 21 -24.47 2.54 10.84
CA LEU A 21 -24.34 3.30 12.09
C LEU A 21 -23.15 2.81 12.93
N MET A 22 -22.85 1.50 12.94
CA MET A 22 -21.63 0.97 13.56
C MET A 22 -20.36 1.42 12.83
N ARG A 23 -20.43 1.67 11.52
CA ARG A 23 -19.33 2.23 10.71
C ARG A 23 -19.09 3.72 10.98
N ALA A 24 -20.10 4.45 11.48
CA ALA A 24 -20.01 5.85 11.85
C ALA A 24 -19.57 6.09 13.31
N ALA A 25 -19.69 5.06 14.16
CA ALA A 25 -19.35 5.14 15.58
C ALA A 25 -17.91 4.69 15.88
N GLY A 26 -16.92 5.52 15.52
CA GLY A 26 -15.72 5.77 16.34
C GLY A 26 -14.74 4.64 16.68
N GLN A 27 -14.93 3.39 16.28
CA GLN A 27 -13.84 2.42 16.20
C GLN A 27 -13.10 2.68 14.89
N GLU A 28 -11.77 2.78 14.94
CA GLU A 28 -10.94 2.70 13.73
C GLU A 28 -11.34 1.45 12.97
N ALA A 29 -12.22 1.60 11.98
CA ALA A 29 -12.73 0.49 11.19
C ALA A 29 -11.50 -0.19 10.59
N ARG A 30 -11.15 -1.35 11.13
CA ARG A 30 -10.10 -2.22 10.62
C ARG A 30 -10.80 -3.34 9.88
N LEU A 31 -10.31 -3.66 8.69
CA LEU A 31 -10.78 -4.84 7.98
C LEU A 31 -10.54 -6.10 8.81
N THR A 32 -11.52 -7.00 8.75
CA THR A 32 -11.42 -8.36 9.27
C THR A 32 -10.42 -9.18 8.46
N SER A 33 -9.96 -10.31 9.03
CA SER A 33 -9.05 -11.22 8.32
C SER A 33 -9.64 -11.75 7.01
N ASP A 34 -10.94 -12.02 6.98
CA ASP A 34 -11.63 -12.52 5.77
C ASP A 34 -11.67 -11.45 4.67
N GLU A 35 -11.97 -10.19 5.03
CA GLU A 35 -11.92 -9.07 4.09
C GLU A 35 -10.50 -8.84 3.56
N ILE A 36 -9.49 -8.90 4.43
CA ILE A 36 -8.07 -8.80 4.04
C ILE A 36 -7.75 -9.91 3.04
N GLN A 37 -8.14 -11.15 3.33
CA GLN A 37 -7.84 -12.28 2.47
C GLN A 37 -8.57 -12.19 1.12
N ALA A 38 -9.81 -11.73 1.09
CA ALA A 38 -10.52 -11.48 -0.16
C ALA A 38 -9.78 -10.45 -1.04
N LEU A 39 -9.22 -9.40 -0.42
CA LEU A 39 -8.45 -8.38 -1.12
C LEU A 39 -7.10 -8.87 -1.66
N ARG A 40 -6.51 -9.93 -1.09
CA ARG A 40 -5.22 -10.50 -1.56
C ARG A 40 -5.28 -11.07 -2.98
N ALA A 41 -6.47 -11.37 -3.51
CA ALA A 41 -6.63 -11.72 -4.92
C ALA A 41 -6.29 -10.56 -5.88
N VAL A 42 -6.44 -9.32 -5.42
CA VAL A 42 -6.14 -8.10 -6.17
C VAL A 42 -4.80 -7.50 -5.74
N TYR A 43 -4.47 -7.61 -4.46
CA TYR A 43 -3.29 -7.02 -3.80
C TYR A 43 -2.36 -8.11 -3.24
N PRO A 44 -1.64 -8.85 -4.11
CA PRO A 44 -0.85 -10.01 -3.73
C PRO A 44 0.37 -9.64 -2.89
N LEU A 45 0.77 -10.57 -2.03
CA LEU A 45 2.04 -10.48 -1.30
C LEU A 45 3.23 -10.64 -2.24
N TYR A 46 4.31 -9.95 -1.89
CA TYR A 46 5.67 -10.17 -2.34
C TYR A 46 6.35 -11.11 -1.33
N THR A 47 6.40 -12.40 -1.66
CA THR A 47 6.88 -13.46 -0.74
C THR A 47 8.30 -13.93 -1.03
N ASN A 48 8.96 -13.30 -1.98
CA ASN A 48 10.09 -13.89 -2.68
C ASN A 48 11.27 -12.90 -2.71
N ASP A 49 11.87 -12.70 -1.55
CA ASP A 49 13.16 -12.03 -1.51
C ASP A 49 14.24 -12.95 -2.13
N PRO A 50 15.22 -12.40 -2.85
CA PRO A 50 16.43 -13.14 -3.17
C PRO A 50 17.06 -13.68 -1.87
N PRO A 51 17.57 -14.92 -1.83
CA PRO A 51 18.15 -15.53 -0.63
C PRO A 51 19.34 -14.77 0.01
N HIS A 52 19.85 -13.73 -0.67
CA HIS A 52 20.94 -12.87 -0.20
C HIS A 52 20.51 -11.41 0.03
N ALA A 53 19.22 -11.09 -0.05
CA ALA A 53 18.72 -9.75 0.26
C ALA A 53 18.79 -9.53 1.77
N LEU A 54 19.91 -8.97 2.24
CA LEU A 54 20.16 -8.62 3.65
C LEU A 54 19.08 -7.70 4.26
N VAL A 55 18.27 -7.06 3.41
CA VAL A 55 17.23 -6.10 3.83
C VAL A 55 15.91 -6.79 4.21
N GLY A 56 15.68 -8.04 3.79
CA GLY A 56 14.40 -8.74 3.96
C GLY A 56 13.96 -8.97 5.41
N ASN A 57 14.91 -8.97 6.37
CA ASN A 57 14.64 -9.21 7.79
C ASN A 57 14.71 -7.95 8.66
N MET A 58 14.85 -6.76 8.06
CA MET A 58 14.95 -5.53 8.84
C MET A 58 13.57 -5.11 9.37
N PRO A 59 13.40 -4.82 10.67
CA PRO A 59 12.14 -4.31 11.20
C PRO A 59 11.73 -3.02 10.49
N PHE A 60 10.44 -2.88 10.16
CA PHE A 60 9.90 -1.74 9.40
C PHE A 60 10.39 -0.38 9.91
N ARG A 61 10.31 -0.14 11.23
CA ARG A 61 10.74 1.14 11.82
C ARG A 61 12.23 1.41 11.64
N VAL A 62 13.06 0.37 11.70
CA VAL A 62 14.51 0.49 11.49
C VAL A 62 14.79 0.79 10.02
N ALA A 63 14.14 0.08 9.11
CA ALA A 63 14.26 0.33 7.68
C ALA A 63 13.84 1.76 7.31
N VAL A 64 12.69 2.24 7.80
CA VAL A 64 12.25 3.64 7.61
C VAL A 64 13.23 4.66 8.20
N ALA A 65 13.86 4.36 9.34
CA ALA A 65 14.83 5.25 9.97
C ALA A 65 16.17 5.32 9.22
N LEU A 66 16.56 4.23 8.55
CA LEU A 66 17.80 4.14 7.78
C LEU A 66 17.64 4.64 6.34
N ASP A 67 16.42 4.64 5.82
CA ASP A 67 16.13 5.06 4.45
C ASP A 67 16.18 6.59 4.31
N ALA A 68 16.84 7.06 3.24
CA ALA A 68 16.98 8.47 2.90
C ALA A 68 16.02 8.92 1.78
N GLY A 69 15.15 8.02 1.32
CA GLY A 69 14.19 8.26 0.26
C GLY A 69 12.97 9.09 0.67
N THR A 70 12.08 9.25 -0.31
CA THR A 70 10.80 9.91 -0.12
C THR A 70 9.69 8.88 0.04
N PHE A 71 8.96 8.93 1.15
CA PHE A 71 7.69 8.23 1.26
C PHE A 71 6.59 9.04 0.58
N ALA A 72 5.85 8.40 -0.31
CA ALA A 72 4.68 8.99 -0.95
C ALA A 72 3.60 7.95 -1.24
N GLU A 73 2.34 8.40 -1.25
CA GLU A 73 1.25 7.70 -1.91
C GLU A 73 1.23 8.09 -3.39
N VAL A 74 1.26 7.09 -4.26
CA VAL A 74 1.25 7.26 -5.72
C VAL A 74 0.21 6.36 -6.36
N GLU A 75 -0.43 6.85 -7.42
CA GLU A 75 -1.34 6.07 -8.27
C GLU A 75 -0.67 5.74 -9.59
N ILE A 76 -0.71 4.47 -9.98
CA ILE A 76 -0.18 4.00 -11.25
C ILE A 76 -1.14 4.38 -12.37
N ILE A 77 -0.64 5.12 -13.36
CA ILE A 77 -1.40 5.53 -14.55
C ILE A 77 -1.13 4.59 -15.72
N ASN A 78 0.12 4.14 -15.83
CA ASN A 78 0.54 3.26 -16.90
C ASN A 78 1.60 2.29 -16.38
N ALA A 79 1.62 1.09 -16.94
CA ALA A 79 2.61 0.06 -16.64
C ALA A 79 3.27 -0.41 -17.93
N ARG A 80 4.60 -0.43 -17.93
CA ARG A 80 5.44 -0.88 -19.04
C ARG A 80 6.31 -2.03 -18.54
N ARG A 81 6.38 -3.11 -19.31
CA ARG A 81 7.29 -4.22 -19.01
C ARG A 81 8.36 -4.33 -20.08
N THR A 82 9.60 -4.35 -19.65
CA THR A 82 10.75 -4.78 -20.46
C THR A 82 11.29 -6.08 -19.86
N PRO A 83 12.17 -6.84 -20.55
CA PRO A 83 12.65 -8.13 -20.05
C PRO A 83 13.32 -8.13 -18.66
N SER A 84 13.70 -6.98 -18.12
CA SER A 84 14.42 -6.87 -16.84
C SER A 84 13.89 -5.77 -15.91
N VAL A 85 12.85 -5.04 -16.32
CA VAL A 85 12.35 -3.89 -15.57
C VAL A 85 10.84 -3.73 -15.79
N TYR A 86 10.11 -3.60 -14.69
CA TYR A 86 8.79 -2.98 -14.69
C TYR A 86 8.96 -1.48 -14.53
N GLY A 87 8.48 -0.70 -15.50
CA GLY A 87 8.40 0.76 -15.43
C GLY A 87 6.96 1.21 -15.24
N TYR A 88 6.75 2.28 -14.49
CA TYR A 88 5.43 2.82 -14.22
C TYR A 88 5.42 4.33 -14.35
N ASP A 89 4.38 4.87 -15.00
CA ASP A 89 4.05 6.29 -14.85
C ASP A 89 3.10 6.40 -13.67
N ALA A 90 3.38 7.29 -12.72
CA ALA A 90 2.54 7.48 -11.55
C ALA A 90 2.28 8.95 -11.21
N ILE A 91 1.13 9.21 -10.61
CA ILE A 91 0.76 10.51 -10.02
C ILE A 91 0.96 10.45 -8.52
N VAL A 92 1.62 11.46 -7.96
CA VAL A 92 1.79 11.62 -6.51
C VAL A 92 0.51 12.20 -5.90
N HIS A 93 -0.19 11.41 -5.11
CA HIS A 93 -1.38 11.84 -4.36
C HIS A 93 -1.00 12.47 -3.03
N TRP A 94 -0.04 11.87 -2.33
CA TRP A 94 0.33 12.33 -1.01
C TRP A 94 1.83 12.26 -0.76
N HIS A 95 2.45 13.42 -0.55
CA HIS A 95 3.79 13.50 0.01
C HIS A 95 3.77 13.23 1.51
N ILE A 96 4.45 12.19 1.97
CA ILE A 96 4.41 11.76 3.37
C ILE A 96 5.63 12.26 4.14
N ARG A 97 6.84 11.99 3.62
CA ARG A 97 8.13 12.30 4.26
C ARG A 97 9.25 12.30 3.22
N GLY A 98 10.30 13.11 3.42
CA GLY A 98 11.48 13.17 2.55
C GLY A 98 11.45 14.34 1.54
N PRO A 99 12.43 14.43 0.63
CA PRO A 99 12.51 15.45 -0.41
C PRO A 99 11.28 15.48 -1.32
N ARG A 100 10.82 16.67 -1.71
CA ARG A 100 9.59 16.83 -2.50
C ARG A 100 9.72 16.18 -3.88
N LEU A 101 8.71 15.40 -4.24
CA LEU A 101 8.59 14.78 -5.56
C LEU A 101 7.81 15.69 -6.53
N PRO A 102 8.06 15.57 -7.85
CA PRO A 102 7.16 16.14 -8.85
C PRO A 102 5.79 15.47 -8.79
N GLU A 103 4.75 16.14 -9.31
CA GLU A 103 3.38 15.61 -9.34
C GLU A 103 3.29 14.29 -10.14
N ARG A 104 4.11 14.16 -11.18
CA ARG A 104 4.25 12.94 -11.97
C ARG A 104 5.67 12.41 -11.84
N VAL A 105 5.77 11.12 -11.55
CA VAL A 105 7.04 10.41 -11.37
C VAL A 105 7.08 9.18 -12.26
N GLU A 106 8.27 8.84 -12.75
CA GLU A 106 8.52 7.55 -13.37
C GLU A 106 9.11 6.62 -12.32
N LEU A 107 8.39 5.54 -12.01
CA LEU A 107 8.82 4.53 -11.08
C LEU A 107 9.40 3.35 -11.84
N PHE A 108 10.29 2.59 -11.20
CA PHE A 108 10.69 1.31 -11.74
C PHE A 108 10.91 0.27 -10.65
N SER A 109 10.84 -0.99 -11.07
CA SER A 109 11.30 -2.14 -10.29
C SER A 109 12.23 -2.92 -11.19
N ILE A 110 13.48 -3.09 -10.76
CA ILE A 110 14.40 -4.00 -11.45
C ILE A 110 13.89 -5.40 -11.17
N GLU A 111 13.43 -6.06 -12.22
CA GLU A 111 12.70 -7.31 -12.14
C GLU A 111 13.72 -8.45 -11.93
N TYR A 112 13.69 -9.08 -10.76
CA TYR A 112 14.17 -10.46 -10.65
C TYR A 112 13.05 -11.47 -10.98
N GLY A 113 11.81 -11.01 -11.18
CA GLY A 113 10.65 -11.81 -11.58
C GLY A 113 9.71 -12.19 -10.43
N TRP A 114 9.90 -11.59 -9.26
CA TRP A 114 9.25 -12.03 -8.03
C TRP A 114 8.27 -10.99 -7.46
N GLU A 115 8.41 -9.73 -7.87
CA GLU A 115 7.50 -8.64 -7.52
C GLU A 115 6.19 -8.74 -8.32
N PRO A 116 5.02 -8.59 -7.68
CA PRO A 116 3.76 -8.54 -8.41
C PRO A 116 3.68 -7.27 -9.28
N PRO A 117 3.29 -7.38 -10.56
CA PRO A 117 3.16 -6.22 -11.44
C PRO A 117 2.03 -5.30 -10.96
N LEU A 118 2.32 -4.00 -10.84
CA LEU A 118 1.29 -3.01 -10.56
C LEU A 118 0.47 -2.72 -11.82
N LYS A 119 -0.82 -2.50 -11.64
CA LYS A 119 -1.77 -2.22 -12.73
C LYS A 119 -2.20 -0.74 -12.68
N PRO A 120 -2.57 -0.15 -13.83
CA PRO A 120 -3.23 1.16 -13.83
C PRO A 120 -4.40 1.24 -12.84
N GLY A 121 -4.51 2.36 -12.14
CA GLY A 121 -5.49 2.61 -11.07
C GLY A 121 -5.05 2.13 -9.68
N MET A 122 -4.02 1.28 -9.58
CA MET A 122 -3.52 0.86 -8.25
C MET A 122 -2.81 2.01 -7.56
N ARG A 123 -3.06 2.14 -6.25
CA ARG A 123 -2.33 3.06 -5.38
C ARG A 123 -1.39 2.31 -4.44
N ILE A 124 -0.22 2.88 -4.22
CA ILE A 124 0.74 2.38 -3.24
C ILE A 124 1.28 3.51 -2.38
N ILE A 125 1.56 3.23 -1.11
CA ILE A 125 2.48 4.00 -0.27
C ILE A 125 3.80 3.26 -0.30
N ALA A 126 4.87 3.91 -0.76
CA ALA A 126 6.20 3.30 -0.84
C ALA A 126 7.30 4.32 -0.60
N VAL A 127 8.52 3.81 -0.37
CA VAL A 127 9.73 4.64 -0.47
C VAL A 127 10.20 4.69 -1.90
N LEU A 128 10.46 5.91 -2.35
CA LEU A 128 10.95 6.27 -3.67
C LEU A 128 12.34 6.87 -3.50
N LEU A 129 13.37 6.18 -4.00
CA LEU A 129 14.74 6.66 -3.97
C LEU A 129 15.01 7.48 -5.23
N GLU A 130 15.78 8.55 -5.16
CA GLU A 130 16.28 9.15 -6.39
C GLU A 130 17.42 8.29 -6.93
N SER A 131 17.34 7.90 -8.21
CA SER A 131 18.40 7.11 -8.81
C SER A 131 19.64 7.97 -9.09
N ASN A 132 20.78 7.57 -8.53
CA ASN A 132 22.07 8.22 -8.76
C ASN A 132 22.69 7.84 -10.13
N ALA A 133 22.09 6.89 -10.85
CA ALA A 133 22.57 6.48 -12.15
C ALA A 133 22.14 7.48 -13.23
N LYS A 134 23.08 8.07 -13.98
CA LYS A 134 22.79 9.05 -15.04
C LYS A 134 21.70 8.60 -16.03
N ARG A 135 21.63 7.31 -16.34
CA ARG A 135 20.64 6.72 -17.27
C ARG A 135 19.23 6.59 -16.69
N LEU A 136 19.08 6.71 -15.38
CA LEU A 136 17.84 6.58 -14.63
C LEU A 136 17.53 7.88 -13.87
N ALA A 137 18.18 9.00 -14.24
CA ALA A 137 17.95 10.29 -13.60
C ALA A 137 16.47 10.68 -13.75
N GLY A 138 15.84 11.07 -12.64
CA GLY A 138 14.41 11.35 -12.58
C GLY A 138 13.50 10.12 -12.47
N GLN A 139 14.09 8.91 -12.40
CA GLN A 139 13.36 7.67 -12.14
C GLN A 139 13.59 7.19 -10.70
N TYR A 140 12.56 6.58 -10.12
CA TYR A 140 12.54 6.19 -8.71
C TYR A 140 12.32 4.68 -8.56
N PRO A 141 13.31 3.90 -8.06
CA PRO A 141 13.06 2.50 -7.75
C PRO A 141 12.08 2.39 -6.58
N ILE A 142 11.16 1.43 -6.69
CA ILE A 142 10.22 1.09 -5.63
C ILE A 142 10.93 0.21 -4.61
N VAL A 143 10.94 0.65 -3.35
CA VAL A 143 11.42 -0.17 -2.23
C VAL A 143 10.31 -1.09 -1.75
N TRP A 144 10.18 -2.25 -2.39
CA TRP A 144 9.05 -3.17 -2.19
C TRP A 144 8.87 -3.66 -0.76
N HIS A 145 9.95 -3.76 0.03
CA HIS A 145 9.84 -4.23 1.40
C HIS A 145 9.26 -3.20 2.38
N LEU A 146 9.06 -1.95 1.93
CA LEU A 146 8.40 -0.88 2.67
C LEU A 146 7.10 -0.43 1.99
N ALA A 147 6.64 -1.17 0.97
CA ALA A 147 5.48 -0.81 0.18
C ALA A 147 4.18 -1.36 0.77
N TYR A 148 3.13 -0.56 0.66
CA TYR A 148 1.77 -0.93 1.01
C TYR A 148 0.86 -0.57 -0.15
N TYR A 149 -0.01 -1.47 -0.57
CA TYR A 149 -1.14 -1.09 -1.41
C TYR A 149 -2.11 -0.23 -0.63
N VAL A 150 -2.76 0.71 -1.33
CA VAL A 150 -3.89 1.49 -0.81
C VAL A 150 -5.12 1.11 -1.62
N THR A 151 -6.12 0.52 -0.96
CA THR A 151 -7.39 0.15 -1.60
C THR A 151 -8.20 1.40 -1.98
N ASP A 152 -9.20 1.26 -2.85
CA ASP A 152 -10.09 2.36 -3.21
C ASP A 152 -10.76 3.00 -1.99
N ASP A 153 -11.16 2.16 -1.04
CA ASP A 153 -11.73 2.60 0.24
C ASP A 153 -10.70 3.26 1.17
N GLY A 154 -9.40 3.25 0.87
CA GLY A 154 -8.34 3.87 1.66
C GLY A 154 -7.78 3.00 2.79
N TYR A 155 -7.88 1.68 2.66
CA TYR A 155 -7.22 0.72 3.55
C TYR A 155 -5.83 0.35 3.04
N VAL A 156 -4.93 -0.03 3.94
CA VAL A 156 -3.59 -0.48 3.56
C VAL A 156 -3.44 -2.00 3.66
N LEU A 157 -2.71 -2.54 2.69
CA LEU A 157 -2.26 -3.93 2.67
C LEU A 157 -0.77 -3.94 2.35
N SER A 158 0.05 -4.40 3.29
CA SER A 158 1.48 -4.55 3.09
C SER A 158 1.75 -5.50 1.93
N THR A 159 2.77 -5.19 1.14
CA THR A 159 3.34 -6.13 0.18
C THR A 159 4.08 -7.27 0.87
N ARG A 160 4.38 -7.18 2.17
CA ARG A 160 5.07 -8.22 2.94
C ARG A 160 4.20 -8.83 4.03
N ASP A 161 4.70 -9.96 4.54
CA ASP A 161 4.20 -10.62 5.73
C ASP A 161 5.27 -10.55 6.83
N ASP A 162 5.06 -9.63 7.79
CA ASP A 162 5.88 -9.42 8.98
C ASP A 162 4.98 -8.88 10.10
N ASP A 163 5.45 -8.88 11.36
CA ASP A 163 4.62 -8.50 12.52
C ASP A 163 4.04 -7.08 12.42
N PHE A 164 4.81 -6.13 11.89
CA PHE A 164 4.34 -4.75 11.73
C PHE A 164 3.30 -4.67 10.61
N SER A 165 3.59 -5.32 9.48
CA SER A 165 2.69 -5.47 8.35
C SER A 165 1.37 -6.13 8.77
N ALA A 166 1.42 -7.19 9.59
CA ALA A 166 0.25 -7.87 10.15
C ALA A 166 -0.57 -6.95 11.06
N ALA A 167 0.07 -6.09 11.85
CA ALA A 167 -0.62 -5.10 12.68
C ALA A 167 -1.27 -3.96 11.88
N MET A 168 -0.69 -3.63 10.72
CA MET A 168 -1.14 -2.53 9.84
C MET A 168 -2.16 -2.95 8.78
N ASN A 169 -2.13 -4.21 8.33
CA ASN A 169 -3.06 -4.73 7.34
C ASN A 169 -4.51 -4.49 7.77
N GLY A 170 -5.29 -3.90 6.85
CA GLY A 170 -6.69 -3.56 7.05
C GLY A 170 -6.93 -2.26 7.82
N ARG A 171 -5.91 -1.51 8.21
CA ARG A 171 -6.08 -0.16 8.79
C ARG A 171 -6.19 0.90 7.71
N ARG A 172 -6.64 2.10 8.08
CA ARG A 172 -6.66 3.27 7.19
C ARG A 172 -5.25 3.73 6.84
N ALA A 173 -5.04 4.20 5.61
CA ALA A 173 -3.77 4.76 5.14
C ALA A 173 -3.23 5.87 6.07
N GLY A 174 -4.10 6.73 6.60
CA GLY A 174 -3.70 7.76 7.57
C GLY A 174 -2.98 7.21 8.81
N ARG A 175 -3.35 6.01 9.30
CA ARG A 175 -2.67 5.39 10.46
C ARG A 175 -1.25 4.95 10.12
N LEU A 176 -1.02 4.43 8.91
CA LEU A 176 0.32 4.11 8.43
C LEU A 176 1.17 5.38 8.30
N VAL A 177 0.58 6.44 7.73
CA VAL A 177 1.22 7.74 7.56
C VAL A 177 1.63 8.35 8.90
N ASP A 178 0.76 8.28 9.92
CA ASP A 178 1.08 8.72 11.28
C ASP A 178 2.29 7.96 11.85
N GLU A 179 2.35 6.64 11.66
CA GLU A 179 3.48 5.82 12.12
C GLU A 179 4.78 6.17 11.41
N ILE A 180 4.75 6.40 10.09
CA ILE A 180 5.93 6.80 9.30
C ILE A 180 6.46 8.17 9.77
N ARG A 181 5.57 9.11 10.06
CA ARG A 181 5.93 10.48 10.49
C ARG A 181 6.47 10.55 11.92
N ARG A 182 6.11 9.60 12.79
CA ARG A 182 6.64 9.51 14.16
C ARG A 182 8.08 9.01 14.23
N ILE A 183 8.56 8.36 13.19
CA ILE A 183 9.93 7.85 13.15
C ILE A 183 10.85 9.05 12.87
N PRO A 184 11.85 9.34 13.71
CA PRO A 184 12.75 10.46 13.45
C PRO A 184 13.57 10.25 12.16
N PRO A 185 13.97 11.32 11.46
CA PRO A 185 14.99 11.24 10.42
C PRO A 185 16.32 10.82 11.00
N LYS A 186 17.15 10.17 10.17
CA LYS A 186 18.55 9.92 10.50
C LYS A 186 19.21 11.26 10.88
N PRO A 187 19.93 11.34 12.01
CA PRO A 187 20.65 12.55 12.40
C PRO A 187 21.74 12.93 11.40
#